data_AF-A0A5B7TTQ5-F1
#
_entry.id   AF-A0A5B7TTQ5-F1
#
_cell.length_a   1.000
_cell.length_b   1.000
_cell.length_c   1.000
_cell.angle_alpha   90.00
_cell.angle_beta   90.00
_cell.angle_gamma   90.00
#
_symmetry.space_group_name_H-M   'P 1'
#
loop_
_entity.id
_entity.type
_entity.pdbx_description
1 polymer ?
#
loop_
_entity_poly.entity_id
_entity_poly.type
_entity_poly.pdbx_seq_one_letter_code
_entity_poly.pdbx_strand_id
1 'polypeptide(L)'
;MFLISNDSIRASVSNLYGVQYGIYKSYEGIYFTEHYTNYIKPMFMEEFETFEFYRSFKPKNYQQFITNKAYKRVIRYSIDAIQTFIFMQSGLKENVEKLISEIDKELI
;
A
#
# COMPACT_ATOMS: atom_id res chain seq x y z
N MET A 1 30.59 -27.25 10.61
CA MET A 1 30.73 -25.79 10.44
C MET A 1 29.35 -25.27 10.03
N PHE A 2 28.50 -24.91 10.99
CA PHE A 2 27.06 -24.61 10.78
C PHE A 2 26.54 -23.44 11.64
N LEU A 3 27.42 -22.62 12.24
CA LEU A 3 26.96 -21.53 13.13
C LEU A 3 26.39 -20.32 12.36
N ILE A 4 26.88 -20.04 11.15
CA ILE A 4 26.54 -18.81 10.39
C ILE A 4 25.10 -18.86 9.83
N SER A 5 24.55 -20.05 9.56
CA SER A 5 23.21 -20.24 8.99
C SER A 5 22.09 -19.76 9.94
N ASN A 6 22.16 -20.17 11.21
CA ASN A 6 21.15 -19.83 12.21
C ASN A 6 21.15 -18.32 12.54
N ASP A 7 22.31 -17.68 12.57
CA ASP A 7 22.42 -16.23 12.78
C ASP A 7 21.87 -15.44 11.58
N SER A 8 22.13 -15.92 10.36
CA SER A 8 21.56 -15.38 9.12
C SER A 8 20.03 -15.46 9.12
N ILE A 9 19.46 -16.63 9.44
CA ILE A 9 18.00 -16.82 9.51
C ILE A 9 17.39 -15.90 10.57
N ARG A 10 18.00 -15.80 11.76
CA ARG A 10 17.53 -14.89 12.83
C ARG A 10 17.58 -13.42 12.41
N ALA A 11 18.64 -13.01 11.70
CA ALA A 11 18.74 -11.67 11.15
C ALA A 11 17.64 -11.40 10.10
N SER A 12 17.38 -12.36 9.21
CA SER A 12 16.32 -12.27 8.20
C SER A 12 14.92 -12.19 8.81
N VAL A 13 14.61 -13.01 9.82
CA VAL A 13 13.36 -12.93 10.59
C VAL A 13 13.21 -11.55 11.25
N SER A 14 14.27 -11.07 11.90
CA SER A 14 14.27 -9.77 12.56
C SER A 14 14.07 -8.62 11.57
N ASN A 15 14.70 -8.68 10.40
CA ASN A 15 14.55 -7.69 9.34
C ASN A 15 13.13 -7.70 8.73
N LEU A 16 12.54 -8.88 8.54
CA LEU A 16 11.17 -9.03 8.05
C LEU A 16 10.17 -8.28 8.94
N TYR A 17 10.20 -8.55 10.26
CA TYR A 17 9.26 -7.94 11.20
C TYR A 17 9.63 -6.51 11.60
N GLY A 18 10.91 -6.25 11.83
CA GLY A 18 11.39 -4.96 12.35
C GLY A 18 11.46 -3.86 11.29
N VAL A 19 11.71 -4.22 10.03
CA VAL A 19 11.94 -3.26 8.95
C VAL A 19 10.88 -3.40 7.87
N GLN A 20 10.80 -4.55 7.21
CA GLN A 20 9.98 -4.69 5.99
C GLN A 20 8.49 -4.51 6.29
N TYR A 21 7.98 -5.20 7.31
CA TYR A 21 6.58 -5.06 7.74
C TYR A 21 6.29 -3.64 8.28
N GLY A 22 7.25 -3.04 8.98
CA GLY A 22 7.14 -1.67 9.48
C GLY A 22 7.00 -0.64 8.35
N ILE A 23 7.82 -0.75 7.30
CA ILE A 23 7.73 0.09 6.10
C ILE A 23 6.38 -0.09 5.42
N TYR A 24 5.95 -1.35 5.23
CA TYR A 24 4.67 -1.68 4.61
C TYR A 24 3.50 -1.04 5.36
N LYS A 25 3.43 -1.23 6.68
CA LYS A 25 2.39 -0.66 7.54
C LYS A 25 2.40 0.87 7.54
N SER A 26 3.59 1.48 7.55
CA SER A 26 3.73 2.94 7.51
C SER A 26 3.19 3.51 6.20
N TYR A 27 3.53 2.86 5.08
CA TYR A 27 3.02 3.24 3.77
C TYR A 27 1.50 3.11 3.68
N GLU A 28 0.94 1.99 4.16
CA GLU A 28 -0.51 1.76 4.23
C GLU A 28 -1.21 2.88 5.02
N GLY A 29 -0.66 3.26 6.18
CA GLY A 29 -1.17 4.36 7.00
C GLY A 29 -1.18 5.69 6.24
N ILE A 30 -0.03 6.10 5.70
CA ILE A 30 0.11 7.38 4.99
C ILE A 30 -0.82 7.41 3.77
N TYR A 31 -0.83 6.36 2.96
CA TYR A 31 -1.46 6.44 1.65
C TYR A 31 -2.93 5.98 1.64
N PHE A 32 -3.30 4.92 2.33
CA PHE A 32 -4.70 4.49 2.35
C PHE A 32 -5.53 5.14 3.44
N THR A 33 -4.90 5.59 4.54
CA THR A 33 -5.64 6.25 5.61
C THR A 33 -5.55 7.76 5.47
N GLU A 34 -4.35 8.34 5.52
CA GLU A 34 -4.21 9.80 5.54
C GLU A 34 -4.54 10.43 4.19
N HIS A 35 -3.99 9.91 3.09
CA HIS A 35 -4.28 10.49 1.77
C HIS A 35 -5.76 10.35 1.39
N TYR A 36 -6.39 9.21 1.73
CA TYR A 36 -7.84 9.07 1.58
C TYR A 36 -8.60 10.11 2.42
N THR A 37 -8.28 10.24 3.71
CA THR A 37 -9.00 11.11 4.63
C THR A 37 -8.84 12.58 4.29
N ASN A 38 -7.65 12.99 3.86
CA ASN A 38 -7.29 14.40 3.70
C ASN A 38 -7.49 14.92 2.27
N TYR A 39 -7.45 14.06 1.25
CA TYR A 39 -7.54 14.50 -0.15
C TYR A 39 -8.68 13.85 -0.91
N ILE A 40 -8.81 12.53 -0.85
CA ILE A 40 -9.85 11.82 -1.63
C ILE A 40 -11.23 12.14 -1.05
N LYS A 41 -11.47 11.81 0.22
CA LYS A 41 -12.78 11.98 0.85
C LYS A 41 -13.33 13.41 0.75
N PRO A 42 -12.58 14.48 1.07
CA PRO A 42 -13.09 15.85 0.95
C PRO A 42 -13.46 16.22 -0.49
N MET A 43 -12.63 15.81 -1.45
CA MET A 43 -12.87 16.04 -2.88
C MET A 43 -14.17 15.37 -3.35
N PHE A 44 -14.45 14.14 -2.90
CA PHE A 44 -15.72 13.50 -3.19
C PHE A 44 -16.91 14.18 -2.51
N MET A 45 -16.76 14.65 -1.26
CA MET A 45 -17.83 15.40 -0.57
C MET A 45 -18.11 16.76 -1.22
N GLU A 46 -17.11 17.38 -1.83
CA GLU A 46 -17.24 18.65 -2.54
C GLU A 46 -17.91 18.48 -3.91
N GLU A 47 -17.49 17.50 -4.71
CA GLU A 47 -17.87 17.37 -6.12
C GLU A 47 -19.21 16.63 -6.34
N PHE A 48 -19.69 15.84 -5.37
CA PHE A 48 -20.85 14.97 -5.54
C PHE A 48 -22.04 15.35 -4.63
N GLU A 49 -23.27 15.24 -5.16
CA GLU A 49 -24.52 15.43 -4.41
C GLU A 49 -24.83 14.25 -3.51
N THR A 50 -24.59 13.04 -4.02
CA THR A 50 -24.76 11.80 -3.29
C THR A 50 -23.39 11.15 -3.10
N PHE A 51 -23.04 10.88 -1.85
CA PHE A 51 -21.89 10.07 -1.49
C PHE A 51 -22.40 8.84 -0.73
N GLU A 52 -22.96 7.88 -1.47
CA GLU A 52 -23.20 6.54 -0.94
C GLU A 52 -22.04 5.64 -1.35
N PHE A 53 -21.19 5.33 -0.38
CA PHE A 53 -20.04 4.46 -0.56
C PHE A 53 -20.48 3.14 -1.24
N TYR A 54 -19.82 2.79 -2.36
CA TYR A 54 -20.09 1.61 -3.21
C TYR A 54 -21.44 1.53 -3.93
N ARG A 55 -22.26 2.59 -3.96
CA ARG A 55 -23.58 2.54 -4.61
C ARG A 55 -23.75 3.51 -5.76
N SER A 56 -23.59 4.81 -5.51
CA SER A 56 -23.90 5.83 -6.50
C SER A 56 -23.20 7.14 -6.17
N PHE A 57 -22.58 7.70 -7.20
CA PHE A 57 -21.95 9.01 -7.18
C PHE A 57 -22.59 9.87 -8.26
N LYS A 58 -23.34 10.89 -7.84
CA LYS A 58 -23.90 11.88 -8.75
C LYS A 58 -23.11 13.19 -8.64
N PRO A 59 -22.29 13.57 -9.64
CA PRO A 59 -21.55 14.82 -9.59
C PRO A 59 -22.53 15.99 -9.66
N LYS A 60 -22.26 17.04 -8.87
CA LYS A 60 -23.04 18.30 -8.88
C LYS A 60 -23.01 18.95 -10.25
N ASN A 61 -21.84 18.95 -10.89
CA ASN A 61 -21.65 19.44 -12.26
C ASN A 61 -20.68 18.51 -13.01
N TYR A 62 -21.24 17.61 -13.82
CA TYR A 62 -20.46 16.63 -14.56
C TYR A 62 -19.38 17.27 -15.45
N GLN A 63 -19.71 18.35 -16.17
CA GLN A 63 -18.80 18.95 -17.15
C GLN A 63 -17.59 19.62 -16.48
N GLN A 64 -17.82 20.28 -15.35
CA GLN A 64 -16.77 20.87 -14.54
C GLN A 64 -15.92 19.79 -13.86
N PHE A 65 -16.57 18.75 -13.33
CA PHE A 65 -15.90 17.63 -12.68
C PHE A 65 -14.90 16.93 -13.63
N ILE A 66 -15.33 16.55 -14.85
CA ILE A 66 -14.45 15.84 -15.80
C ILE A 66 -13.28 16.71 -16.32
N THR A 67 -13.36 18.02 -16.17
CA THR A 67 -12.30 18.97 -16.56
C THR A 67 -11.46 19.45 -15.37
N ASN A 68 -11.82 19.11 -14.14
CA ASN A 68 -11.10 19.51 -12.93
C ASN A 68 -9.68 18.91 -12.91
N LYS A 69 -8.67 19.78 -13.09
CA LYS A 69 -7.25 19.38 -13.13
C LYS A 69 -6.74 18.93 -11.75
N ALA A 70 -7.26 19.50 -10.67
CA ALA A 70 -6.86 19.11 -9.30
C ALA A 70 -7.35 17.68 -9.01
N TYR A 71 -8.59 17.37 -9.36
CA TYR A 71 -9.15 16.02 -9.28
C TYR A 71 -8.29 15.00 -10.02
N LYS A 72 -7.99 15.27 -11.30
CA LYS A 72 -7.16 14.36 -12.11
C LYS A 72 -5.77 14.13 -11.52
N ARG A 73 -5.16 15.14 -10.89
CA ARG A 73 -3.86 15.00 -10.22
C ARG A 73 -3.94 14.11 -8.99
N VAL A 74 -4.95 14.30 -8.13
CA VAL A 74 -5.15 13.47 -6.94
C VAL A 74 -5.41 12.01 -7.33
N ILE A 75 -6.27 11.75 -8.32
CA ILE A 75 -6.51 10.39 -8.81
C ILE A 75 -5.26 9.78 -9.45
N ARG A 76 -4.49 10.56 -10.21
CA ARG A 76 -3.24 10.06 -10.81
C ARG A 76 -2.21 9.68 -9.75
N TYR A 77 -1.98 10.56 -8.78
CA TYR A 77 -1.14 10.24 -7.62
C TYR A 77 -1.64 8.98 -6.91
N SER A 78 -2.97 8.81 -6.87
CA SER A 78 -3.56 7.65 -6.24
C SER A 78 -3.24 6.33 -6.98
N ILE A 79 -3.17 6.38 -8.32
CA ILE A 79 -2.73 5.23 -9.14
C ILE A 79 -1.27 4.89 -8.84
N ASP A 80 -0.38 5.89 -8.84
CA ASP A 80 1.05 5.70 -8.63
C ASP A 80 1.34 5.04 -7.27
N ALA A 81 0.58 5.44 -6.25
CA ALA A 81 0.72 4.90 -4.92
C ALA A 81 0.11 3.50 -4.75
N ILE A 82 -0.99 3.17 -5.45
CA ILE A 82 -1.48 1.78 -5.54
C ILE A 82 -0.44 0.89 -6.24
N GLN A 83 0.19 1.37 -7.32
CA GLN A 83 1.24 0.62 -8.01
C GLN A 83 2.45 0.36 -7.11
N THR A 84 2.87 1.38 -6.35
CA THR A 84 3.95 1.25 -5.36
C THR A 84 3.57 0.23 -4.27
N PHE A 85 2.33 0.27 -3.79
CA PHE A 85 1.81 -0.69 -2.82
C PHE A 85 1.87 -2.13 -3.34
N ILE A 86 1.44 -2.38 -4.57
CA ILE A 86 1.53 -3.69 -5.22
C ILE A 86 2.99 -4.15 -5.30
N PHE A 87 3.90 -3.27 -5.71
CA PHE A 87 5.33 -3.59 -5.80
C PHE A 87 5.91 -4.02 -4.44
N MET A 88 5.60 -3.27 -3.37
CA MET A 88 6.06 -3.63 -2.03
C MET A 88 5.46 -4.95 -1.53
N GLN A 89 4.17 -5.21 -1.79
CA GLN A 89 3.53 -6.48 -1.41
C GLN A 89 4.20 -7.67 -2.10
N SER A 90 4.49 -7.55 -3.40
CA SER A 90 5.19 -8.59 -4.15
C SER A 90 6.60 -8.83 -3.58
N GLY A 91 7.36 -7.77 -3.30
CA GLY A 91 8.69 -7.91 -2.69
C GLY A 91 8.66 -8.52 -1.29
N LEU A 92 7.66 -8.17 -0.47
CA LEU A 92 7.48 -8.78 0.85
C LEU A 92 7.18 -10.27 0.72
N LYS A 93 6.30 -10.65 -0.20
CA LYS A 93 5.97 -12.05 -0.48
C LYS A 93 7.22 -12.84 -0.87
N GLU A 94 7.99 -12.34 -1.84
CA GLU A 94 9.24 -12.99 -2.29
C GLU A 94 10.24 -13.19 -1.14
N ASN A 95 10.41 -12.19 -0.27
CA ASN A 95 11.29 -12.29 0.89
C ASN A 95 10.82 -13.34 1.89
N VAL A 96 9.51 -13.44 2.13
CA VAL A 96 8.93 -14.46 3.02
C VAL A 96 9.13 -15.86 2.43
N GLU A 97 8.85 -16.06 1.14
CA GLU A 97 9.03 -17.34 0.46
C GLU A 97 10.50 -17.79 0.49
N LYS A 98 11.44 -16.85 0.29
CA LYS A 98 12.87 -17.12 0.40
C LYS A 98 13.26 -17.55 1.82
N LEU A 99 12.78 -16.84 2.84
CA LEU A 99 13.07 -17.16 4.24
C LEU A 99 12.51 -18.53 4.64
N ILE A 100 11.31 -18.89 4.18
CA ILE A 100 10.75 -20.25 4.37
C ILE A 100 11.70 -21.28 3.78
N SER A 101 12.16 -21.08 2.53
CA SER A 101 13.10 -22.00 1.89
C SER A 101 14.44 -22.12 2.62
N GLU A 102 14.95 -21.03 3.21
CA GLU A 102 16.18 -21.05 4.02
C GLU A 102 15.99 -21.82 5.33
N ILE A 103 14.84 -21.65 6.00
CA ILE A 103 14.49 -22.40 7.21
C ILE A 103 14.34 -23.88 6.91
N ASP A 104 13.60 -24.24 5.85
CA ASP A 104 13.37 -25.64 5.47
C ASP A 104 14.69 -26.38 5.20
N LYS A 105 15.67 -25.70 4.58
CA LYS A 105 17.01 -26.27 4.34
C LYS A 105 17.82 -26.52 5.60
N GLU A 106 17.57 -25.77 6.67
CA GLU A 106 18.27 -25.95 7.96
C GLU A 106 17.61 -27.03 8.82
N LEU A 107 16.31 -27.30 8.60
CA LEU A 107 15.55 -28.31 9.33
C LEU A 107 15.71 -29.74 8.76
N ILE A 108 16.19 -29.89 7.53
CA ILE A 108 16.47 -31.16 6.83
C ILE A 108 17.93 -31.55 7.00
#